data_AF-A0A922YCK6-F1
#
_entry.id   AF-A0A922YCK6-F1
#
_cell.length_a   1.000
_cell.length_b   1.000
_cell.length_c   1.000
_cell.angle_alpha   90.00
_cell.angle_beta   90.00
_cell.angle_gamma   90.00
#
_symmetry.space_group_name_H-M   'P 1'
#
loop_
_entity.id
_entity.type
_entity.pdbx_description
1 polymer ?
#
loop_
_entity_poly.entity_id
_entity_poly.type
_entity_poly.pdbx_seq_one_letter_code
_entity_poly.pdbx_strand_id
1 'polypeptide(L)'
;MRMAIVAGALALALTACGGTGAAKASIVKACTESAADNAMCTCIADGLEKTLDAKTFNTVGKAMAKGEEKGGEVLDKLPASEKAKIEGAMMSVGMQCAFGGA
;
A
#
# COMPACT_ATOMS: atom_id res chain seq x y z
N MET A 1 -30.71 6.75 31.66
CA MET A 1 -30.42 7.94 30.83
C MET A 1 -29.02 7.79 30.25
N ARG A 2 -28.94 7.97 28.92
CA ARG A 2 -27.76 8.30 28.10
C ARG A 2 -26.87 7.17 27.58
N MET A 3 -26.73 7.23 26.25
CA MET A 3 -25.66 6.76 25.35
C MET A 3 -25.76 5.34 24.77
N ALA A 4 -26.40 5.23 23.61
CA ALA A 4 -25.90 4.46 22.46
C ALA A 4 -26.78 4.76 21.22
N ILE A 5 -26.73 6.01 20.73
CA ILE A 5 -27.11 6.34 19.36
C ILE A 5 -25.80 6.53 18.60
N VAL A 6 -25.77 6.07 17.35
CA VAL A 6 -24.73 6.29 16.32
C VAL A 6 -23.62 5.25 16.26
N ALA A 7 -23.95 4.07 15.73
CA ALA A 7 -23.04 3.28 14.88
C ALA A 7 -23.64 3.12 13.47
N GLY A 8 -24.34 4.17 13.01
CA GLY A 8 -24.74 4.32 11.62
C GLY A 8 -23.72 5.18 10.89
N ALA A 9 -23.40 4.80 9.65
CA ALA A 9 -22.69 5.57 8.64
C ALA A 9 -21.16 5.37 8.46
N LEU A 10 -20.68 4.11 8.36
CA LEU A 10 -19.42 3.83 7.63
C LEU A 10 -19.48 2.69 6.60
N ALA A 11 -20.64 2.05 6.38
CA ALA A 11 -20.72 0.85 5.53
C ALA A 11 -21.11 1.10 4.05
N LEU A 12 -21.22 2.36 3.59
CA LEU A 12 -21.72 2.66 2.23
C LEU A 12 -20.84 3.60 1.37
N ALA A 13 -19.55 3.76 1.71
CA ALA A 13 -18.62 4.58 0.91
C ALA A 13 -17.60 3.78 0.07
N LEU A 14 -17.71 2.45 -0.02
CA LEU A 14 -16.72 1.62 -0.72
C LEU A 14 -17.00 1.33 -2.20
N THR A 15 -18.09 1.82 -2.79
CA THR A 15 -18.41 1.52 -4.20
C THR A 15 -17.92 2.55 -5.22
N ALA A 16 -17.02 3.47 -4.85
CA ALA A 16 -16.37 4.35 -5.83
C ALA A 16 -14.86 4.61 -5.61
N CYS A 17 -14.23 3.98 -4.61
CA CYS A 17 -12.77 4.06 -4.36
C CYS A 17 -12.22 2.69 -3.89
N GLY A 18 -12.60 1.62 -4.60
CA GLY A 18 -12.30 0.23 -4.21
C GLY A 18 -10.97 -0.34 -4.72
N GLY A 19 -10.10 0.48 -5.32
CA GLY A 19 -8.83 0.00 -5.88
C GLY A 19 -7.67 0.09 -4.88
N THR A 20 -7.34 1.31 -4.47
CA THR A 20 -6.12 1.57 -3.69
C THR A 20 -6.21 1.08 -2.24
N GLY A 21 -7.37 1.13 -1.58
CA GLY A 21 -7.49 0.68 -0.18
C GLY A 21 -7.14 -0.80 0.05
N ALA A 22 -7.52 -1.68 -0.88
CA ALA A 22 -7.15 -3.10 -0.82
C ALA A 22 -5.66 -3.33 -1.11
N ALA A 23 -5.09 -2.55 -2.03
CA ALA A 23 -3.66 -2.58 -2.32
C ALA A 23 -2.84 -2.09 -1.12
N LYS A 24 -3.25 -0.99 -0.47
CA LYS A 24 -2.63 -0.47 0.75
C LYS A 24 -2.62 -1.51 1.86
N ALA A 25 -3.78 -2.12 2.14
CA ALA A 25 -3.87 -3.18 3.14
C ALA A 25 -2.95 -4.37 2.82
N SER A 26 -2.83 -4.74 1.55
CA SER A 26 -1.94 -5.84 1.11
C SER A 26 -0.46 -5.49 1.30
N ILE A 27 -0.06 -4.25 1.00
CA ILE A 27 1.31 -3.76 1.20
C ILE A 27 1.64 -3.71 2.69
N VAL A 28 0.76 -3.14 3.53
CA VAL A 28 0.97 -3.07 4.98
C VAL A 28 1.10 -4.47 5.55
N LYS A 29 0.19 -5.39 5.18
CA LYS A 29 0.21 -6.77 5.65
C LYS A 29 1.51 -7.47 5.28
N ALA A 30 1.88 -7.47 3.99
CA ALA A 30 3.11 -8.12 3.52
C ALA A 30 4.36 -7.55 4.20
N CYS A 31 4.41 -6.23 4.39
CA CYS A 31 5.50 -5.58 5.09
C CYS A 31 5.56 -5.99 6.58
N THR A 32 4.42 -6.06 7.28
CA THR A 32 4.38 -6.47 8.69
C THR A 32 4.69 -7.96 8.89
N GLU A 33 4.33 -8.80 7.92
CA GLU A 33 4.66 -10.23 7.93
C GLU A 33 6.18 -10.46 7.83
N SER A 34 6.92 -9.51 7.23
CA SER A 34 8.39 -9.48 7.20
C SER A 34 9.05 -8.94 8.48
N ALA A 35 8.33 -8.91 9.61
CA ALA A 35 8.77 -8.45 10.93
C ALA A 35 9.06 -6.94 11.07
N ALA A 36 8.60 -6.10 10.13
CA ALA A 36 8.66 -4.65 10.26
C ALA A 36 7.46 -4.08 11.07
N ASP A 37 7.69 -2.97 11.77
CA ASP A 37 6.66 -2.30 12.58
C ASP A 37 5.45 -1.85 11.74
N ASN A 38 4.24 -2.02 12.28
CA ASN A 38 2.99 -1.66 11.61
C ASN A 38 2.95 -0.18 11.21
N ALA A 39 3.49 0.71 12.06
CA ALA A 39 3.60 2.14 11.77
C ALA A 39 4.53 2.43 10.58
N MET A 40 5.66 1.73 10.50
CA MET A 40 6.61 1.86 9.38
C MET A 40 5.98 1.35 8.08
N CYS A 41 5.33 0.18 8.12
CA CYS A 41 4.64 -0.39 6.97
C CYS A 41 3.48 0.46 6.49
N THR A 42 2.74 1.08 7.41
CA THR A 42 1.67 2.03 7.09
C THR A 42 2.24 3.27 6.43
N CYS A 43 3.32 3.85 6.97
CA CYS A 43 4.01 4.97 6.35
C CYS A 43 4.47 4.64 4.93
N ILE A 44 5.05 3.46 4.72
CA ILE A 44 5.52 3.03 3.40
C ILE A 44 4.34 2.90 2.43
N ALA A 45 3.25 2.26 2.85
CA ALA A 45 2.07 2.12 2.00
C ALA A 45 1.43 3.48 1.67
N ASP A 46 1.37 4.41 2.63
CA ASP A 46 0.90 5.78 2.42
C ASP A 46 1.79 6.59 1.48
N GLY A 47 3.12 6.52 1.67
CA GLY A 47 4.06 7.23 0.81
C GLY A 47 4.07 6.69 -0.60
N LEU A 48 3.93 5.37 -0.78
CA LEU A 48 3.78 4.75 -2.09
C LEU A 48 2.47 5.16 -2.78
N GLU A 49 1.35 5.25 -2.03
CA GLU A 49 0.06 5.71 -2.57
C GLU A 49 0.11 7.17 -3.04
N LYS A 50 0.88 8.01 -2.32
CA LYS A 50 1.07 9.43 -2.68
C LYS A 50 2.06 9.65 -3.83
N THR A 51 3.04 8.77 -3.97
CA THR A 51 4.14 8.93 -4.95
C THR A 51 3.83 8.24 -6.28
N LEU A 52 3.18 7.08 -6.24
CA LEU A 52 2.84 6.30 -7.42
C LEU A 52 1.44 6.65 -7.90
N ASP A 53 1.19 6.55 -9.21
CA ASP A 53 -0.17 6.62 -9.72
C ASP A 53 -0.97 5.39 -9.25
N ALA A 54 -2.30 5.54 -9.21
CA ALA A 54 -3.19 4.52 -8.68
C ALA A 54 -3.03 3.16 -9.36
N LYS A 55 -2.70 3.11 -10.66
CA LYS A 55 -2.52 1.85 -11.40
C LYS A 55 -1.23 1.16 -10.96
N THR A 56 -0.14 1.90 -10.86
CA THR A 56 1.16 1.38 -10.40
C THR A 56 1.09 0.95 -8.93
N PHE A 57 0.47 1.75 -8.06
CA PHE A 57 0.25 1.39 -6.65
C PHE A 57 -0.57 0.11 -6.49
N ASN A 58 -1.67 -0.02 -7.24
CA ASN A 58 -2.48 -1.24 -7.25
C ASN A 58 -1.70 -2.45 -7.73
N THR A 59 -0.81 -2.27 -8.70
CA THR A 59 0.03 -3.34 -9.22
C THR A 59 1.03 -3.82 -8.19
N VAL A 60 1.67 -2.89 -7.46
CA VAL A 60 2.56 -3.21 -6.33
C VAL A 60 1.78 -3.97 -5.25
N GLY A 61 0.60 -3.50 -4.85
CA GLY A 61 -0.22 -4.20 -3.86
C GLY A 61 -0.65 -5.60 -4.30
N LYS A 62 -0.99 -5.79 -5.58
CA LYS A 62 -1.28 -7.11 -6.16
C LYS A 62 -0.05 -8.01 -6.20
N ALA A 63 1.13 -7.47 -6.48
CA ALA A 63 2.37 -8.23 -6.45
C ALA A 63 2.68 -8.70 -5.04
N MET A 64 2.60 -7.82 -4.05
CA MET A 64 2.85 -8.16 -2.64
C MET A 64 1.82 -9.16 -2.09
N ALA A 65 0.54 -9.04 -2.46
CA ALA A 65 -0.48 -10.02 -2.10
C ALA A 65 -0.23 -11.43 -2.66
N LYS A 66 0.57 -11.55 -3.72
CA LYS A 66 0.90 -12.82 -4.38
C LYS A 66 2.17 -13.48 -3.83
N GLY A 67 2.91 -12.82 -2.94
CA GLY A 67 4.20 -13.29 -2.42
C GLY A 67 5.36 -13.09 -3.39
N GLU A 68 6.60 -13.32 -2.95
CA GLU A 68 7.82 -13.00 -3.72
C GLU A 68 7.89 -13.66 -5.10
N GLU A 69 7.59 -14.96 -5.22
CA GLU A 69 7.69 -15.67 -6.51
C GLU A 69 6.72 -15.10 -7.56
N LYS A 70 5.42 -15.05 -7.23
CA LYS A 70 4.38 -14.63 -8.19
C LYS A 70 4.25 -13.11 -8.27
N GLY A 71 4.63 -12.39 -7.23
CA GLY A 71 4.69 -10.93 -7.19
C GLY A 71 5.86 -10.41 -8.00
N GLY A 72 7.03 -11.06 -7.89
CA GLY A 72 8.20 -10.81 -8.71
C GLY A 72 7.87 -10.87 -10.19
N GLU A 73 7.20 -11.93 -10.66
CA GLU A 73 6.75 -12.04 -12.06
C GLU A 73 5.79 -10.93 -12.52
N VAL A 74 4.92 -10.44 -11.63
CA VAL A 74 3.98 -9.35 -11.95
C VAL A 74 4.75 -8.05 -12.15
N LEU A 75 5.71 -7.77 -11.27
CA LEU A 75 6.60 -6.63 -11.41
C LEU A 75 7.51 -6.81 -12.62
N ASP A 76 7.97 -8.03 -12.91
CA ASP A 76 8.91 -8.33 -13.98
C ASP A 76 8.35 -8.07 -15.38
N LYS A 77 7.03 -8.28 -15.52
CA LYS A 77 6.27 -8.01 -16.76
C LYS A 77 5.97 -6.53 -16.98
N LEU A 78 6.27 -5.66 -16.01
CA LEU A 78 6.11 -4.22 -16.18
C LEU A 78 7.22 -3.65 -17.06
N PRO A 79 6.93 -2.59 -17.83
CA PRO A 79 7.96 -1.88 -18.56
C PRO A 79 9.04 -1.35 -17.61
N ALA A 80 10.29 -1.31 -18.07
CA ALA A 80 11.43 -0.86 -17.26
C ALA A 80 11.23 0.53 -16.63
N SER A 81 10.48 1.41 -17.31
CA SER A 81 10.12 2.73 -16.80
C SER A 81 9.16 2.69 -15.60
N GLU A 82 8.25 1.73 -15.54
CA GLU A 82 7.36 1.53 -14.38
C GLU A 82 8.13 0.86 -13.23
N LYS A 83 9.00 -0.12 -13.51
CA LYS A 83 9.88 -0.73 -12.51
C LYS A 83 10.75 0.30 -11.80
N ALA A 84 11.45 1.15 -12.58
CA ALA A 84 12.31 2.19 -12.03
C ALA A 84 11.54 3.19 -11.15
N LYS A 85 10.28 3.49 -11.49
CA LYS A 85 9.40 4.33 -10.65
C LYS A 85 9.04 3.63 -9.34
N ILE A 86 8.70 2.35 -9.38
CA ILE A 86 8.35 1.56 -8.19
C ILE A 86 9.55 1.45 -7.25
N GLU A 87 10.72 1.11 -7.78
CA GLU A 87 11.98 1.00 -7.01
C GLU A 87 12.39 2.35 -6.43
N GLY A 88 12.36 3.42 -7.23
CA GLY A 88 12.67 4.78 -6.77
C GLY A 88 11.71 5.26 -5.69
N ALA A 89 10.41 4.96 -5.84
CA ALA A 89 9.40 5.29 -4.83
C ALA A 89 9.62 4.48 -3.55
N MET A 90 9.85 3.16 -3.63
CA MET A 90 10.16 2.34 -2.45
C MET A 90 11.40 2.83 -1.70
N MET A 91 12.46 3.18 -2.43
CA MET A 91 13.70 3.68 -1.83
C MET A 91 13.50 5.04 -1.19
N SER A 92 12.84 5.97 -1.88
CA SER A 92 12.56 7.33 -1.39
C SER A 92 11.63 7.31 -0.18
N VAL A 93 10.50 6.61 -0.30
CA VAL A 93 9.50 6.48 0.77
C VAL A 93 10.07 5.68 1.93
N GLY A 94 10.82 4.60 1.67
CA GLY A 94 11.49 3.82 2.70
C GLY A 94 12.45 4.68 3.54
N MET A 95 13.24 5.54 2.90
CA MET A 95 14.07 6.51 3.61
C MET A 95 13.23 7.55 4.36
N GLN A 96 12.18 8.11 3.76
CA GLN A 96 11.31 9.08 4.44
C GLN A 96 10.64 8.49 5.69
N CYS A 97 10.18 7.25 5.61
CA CYS A 97 9.54 6.57 6.72
C CYS A 97 10.54 6.10 7.79
N ALA A 98 11.76 5.76 7.41
CA ALA A 98 12.82 5.38 8.34
C ALA A 98 13.44 6.58 9.07
N PHE A 99 13.56 7.74 8.42
CA PHE A 99 14.30 8.89 8.95
C PHE A 99 13.46 10.15 9.23
N GLY A 100 12.24 10.25 8.70
CA GLY A 100 11.47 11.49 8.68
C GLY A 100 10.12 11.45 9.41
N GLY A 101 9.51 10.27 9.60
CA GLY A 101 8.12 10.19 10.07
C GLY A 101 7.13 10.72 9.03
N ALA A 102 5.98 10.05 8.92
CA ALA A 102 4.92 10.34 7.95
C ALA A 102 4.39 11.79 7.99
#